data_AF-A0A317BIT4-F1
#
_entry.id   AF-A0A317BIT4-F1
#
_cell.length_a   1.000
_cell.length_b   1.000
_cell.length_c   1.000
_cell.angle_alpha   90.00
_cell.angle_beta   90.00
_cell.angle_gamma   90.00
#
_symmetry.space_group_name_H-M   'P 1'
#
loop_
_entity.id
_entity.type
_entity.pdbx_description
1 polymer ?
#
loop_
_entity_poly.entity_id
_entity_poly.type
_entity_poly.pdbx_seq_one_letter_code
_entity_poly.pdbx_strand_id
1 'polypeptide(L)'
;MLETAKETEDLLILVNHIIQVVEVAMDGTSGAIYAIFLNALAHGLRQNAPSSPQLVTPAIWAKALDSSLKALGKYTPAKPGDRTLMDALYPFVETLSKTDEIDKAAAAAQIGAQGTKGMKASLGRTVYVGGEGFQEVPDPGAHGLAELLLGLNDGLKK
;
A
#
# COMPACT_ATOMS: atom_id res chain seq x y z
N MET A 1 15.94 -11.97 12.94
CA MET A 1 16.70 -12.87 12.05
C MET A 1 15.79 -13.13 10.86
N LEU A 2 15.95 -12.37 9.78
CA LEU A 2 15.20 -12.64 8.55
C LEU A 2 15.82 -13.91 7.98
N GLU A 3 15.18 -15.06 8.21
CA GLU A 3 15.53 -16.27 7.47
C GLU A 3 15.40 -15.94 5.97
N THR A 4 16.42 -16.26 5.19
CA THR A 4 16.39 -16.11 3.73
C THR A 4 15.24 -16.94 3.20
N ALA A 5 14.12 -16.28 2.90
CA ALA A 5 13.01 -16.89 2.20
C ALA A 5 13.54 -17.53 0.92
N LYS A 6 13.12 -18.76 0.63
CA LYS A 6 13.45 -19.39 -0.65
C LYS A 6 12.96 -18.49 -1.78
N GLU A 7 13.83 -18.23 -2.75
CA GLU A 7 13.46 -17.52 -3.97
C GLU A 7 12.28 -18.22 -4.63
N THR A 8 11.29 -17.44 -5.08
CA THR A 8 10.10 -17.94 -5.74
C THR A 8 9.72 -16.99 -6.88
N GLU A 9 9.34 -17.58 -8.01
CA GLU A 9 8.76 -16.86 -9.14
C GLU A 9 7.23 -16.80 -9.05
N ASP A 10 6.63 -17.48 -8.07
CA ASP A 10 5.18 -17.44 -7.83
C ASP A 10 4.81 -16.23 -6.97
N LEU A 11 4.12 -15.28 -7.61
CA LEU A 11 3.69 -14.05 -6.96
C LEU A 11 2.82 -14.29 -5.72
N LEU A 12 1.92 -15.29 -5.75
CA LEU A 12 1.05 -15.54 -4.62
C LEU A 12 1.83 -16.10 -3.44
N ILE A 13 2.83 -16.95 -3.69
CA ILE A 13 3.75 -17.40 -2.64
C ILE A 13 4.50 -16.20 -2.04
N LEU A 14 5.05 -15.32 -2.88
CA LEU A 14 5.74 -14.11 -2.43
C LEU A 14 4.84 -13.22 -1.56
N VAL A 15 3.62 -12.91 -2.02
CA VAL A 15 2.67 -12.07 -1.28
C VAL A 15 2.29 -12.73 0.05
N ASN A 16 2.07 -14.04 0.10
CA ASN A 16 1.77 -14.75 1.35
C ASN A 16 2.94 -14.70 2.34
N HIS A 17 4.19 -14.76 1.88
CA HIS A 17 5.35 -14.57 2.76
C HIS A 17 5.38 -13.15 3.34
N ILE A 18 5.08 -12.13 2.53
CA ILE A 18 4.99 -10.74 3.01
C ILE A 18 3.87 -10.60 4.05
N ILE A 19 2.69 -11.19 3.81
CA ILE A 19 1.58 -11.23 4.77
C ILE A 19 2.04 -11.81 6.11
N GLN A 20 2.70 -12.97 6.08
CA GLN A 20 3.17 -13.63 7.30
C GLN A 20 4.17 -12.76 8.08
N VAL A 21 5.10 -12.10 7.38
CA VAL A 21 6.05 -11.17 8.02
C VAL A 21 5.31 -9.99 8.65
N VAL A 22 4.35 -9.40 7.94
CA VAL A 22 3.56 -8.27 8.46
C VAL A 22 2.76 -8.67 9.70
N GLU A 23 2.06 -9.81 9.65
CA GLU A 23 1.22 -10.30 10.76
C GLU A 23 2.02 -10.66 12.01
N VAL A 24 3.26 -11.15 11.85
CA VAL A 24 4.11 -11.55 12.98
C VAL A 24 4.96 -10.40 13.51
N ALA A 25 5.48 -9.54 12.64
CA ALA A 25 6.50 -8.55 13.01
C ALA A 25 5.97 -7.12 13.17
N MET A 26 4.78 -6.80 12.64
CA MET A 26 4.18 -5.48 12.81
C MET A 26 3.08 -5.49 13.86
N ASP A 27 3.04 -4.43 14.67
CA ASP A 27 1.98 -4.22 15.66
C ASP A 27 1.24 -2.89 15.39
N GLY A 28 0.21 -2.62 16.18
CA GLY A 28 -0.59 -1.42 16.13
C GLY A 28 -1.51 -1.36 14.93
N THR A 29 -2.13 -0.19 14.74
CA THR A 29 -3.14 0.03 13.70
C THR A 29 -2.58 -0.18 12.30
N SER A 30 -1.32 0.17 12.05
CA SER A 30 -0.65 -0.06 10.77
C SER A 30 -0.51 -1.54 10.46
N GLY A 31 -0.09 -2.38 11.42
CA GLY A 31 0.01 -3.83 11.21
C GLY A 31 -1.33 -4.44 10.81
N ALA A 32 -2.40 -4.08 11.51
CA ALA A 32 -3.75 -4.53 11.18
C ALA A 32 -4.21 -4.04 9.78
N ILE A 33 -3.98 -2.78 9.43
CA ILE A 33 -4.35 -2.24 8.11
C ILE A 33 -3.58 -2.95 6.99
N TYR A 34 -2.26 -3.14 7.14
CA TYR A 34 -1.46 -3.86 6.16
C TYR A 34 -1.89 -5.32 6.03
N ALA A 35 -2.13 -6.03 7.15
CA ALA A 35 -2.58 -7.41 7.11
C ALA A 35 -3.92 -7.55 6.37
N ILE A 36 -4.91 -6.70 6.68
CA ILE A 36 -6.21 -6.69 5.98
C ILE A 36 -6.03 -6.43 4.49
N PHE A 37 -5.26 -5.39 4.15
CA PHE A 37 -5.04 -5.00 2.75
C PHE A 37 -4.32 -6.09 1.96
N LEU A 38 -3.24 -6.66 2.49
CA LEU A 38 -2.44 -7.67 1.81
C LEU A 38 -3.18 -9.00 1.67
N ASN A 39 -3.95 -9.42 2.68
CA ASN A 39 -4.83 -10.59 2.56
C ASN A 39 -5.90 -10.39 1.48
N ALA A 40 -6.50 -9.19 1.41
CA ALA A 40 -7.43 -8.84 0.34
C ALA A 40 -6.74 -8.83 -1.04
N LEU A 41 -5.49 -8.38 -1.10
CA LEU A 41 -4.67 -8.37 -2.33
C LEU A 41 -4.36 -9.79 -2.81
N ALA A 42 -3.92 -10.68 -1.92
CA ALA A 42 -3.71 -12.08 -2.27
C ALA A 42 -5.00 -12.75 -2.77
N HIS A 43 -6.15 -12.42 -2.17
CA HIS A 43 -7.44 -12.88 -2.65
C HIS A 43 -7.78 -12.30 -4.04
N GLY A 44 -7.62 -10.99 -4.24
CA GLY A 44 -7.88 -10.33 -5.52
C GLY A 44 -6.99 -10.87 -6.65
N LEU A 45 -5.71 -11.11 -6.37
CA LEU A 45 -4.77 -11.74 -7.30
C LEU A 45 -5.21 -13.17 -7.67
N ARG A 46 -5.65 -13.98 -6.70
CA ARG A 46 -6.21 -15.32 -6.98
C ARG A 46 -7.46 -15.28 -7.86
N GLN A 47 -8.37 -14.35 -7.60
CA GLN A 47 -9.61 -14.22 -8.38
C GLN A 47 -9.37 -13.77 -9.83
N ASN A 48 -8.30 -13.02 -10.06
CA ASN A 48 -7.91 -12.53 -11.39
C ASN A 48 -6.76 -13.33 -12.01
N ALA A 49 -6.42 -14.48 -11.43
CA ALA A 49 -5.32 -15.31 -11.91
C ALA A 49 -5.64 -15.87 -13.31
N PRO A 50 -4.66 -15.88 -14.23
CA PRO A 50 -4.83 -16.50 -15.54
C PRO A 50 -5.05 -18.01 -15.40
N SER A 51 -5.76 -18.62 -16.36
CA SER A 51 -6.05 -20.06 -16.35
C SER A 51 -4.81 -20.94 -16.58
N SER A 52 -3.69 -20.35 -16.96
CA SER A 52 -2.39 -21.01 -17.10
C SER A 52 -1.28 -20.15 -16.49
N PRO A 53 -0.11 -20.72 -16.14
CA PRO A 53 1.01 -19.95 -15.59
C PRO A 53 1.46 -18.86 -16.57
N GLN A 54 1.32 -17.60 -16.17
CA GLN A 54 1.69 -16.42 -16.95
C GLN A 54 2.12 -15.28 -16.02
N LEU A 55 2.90 -14.35 -16.57
CA LEU A 55 3.27 -13.12 -15.86
C LEU A 55 2.03 -12.29 -15.52
N VAL A 56 2.04 -11.71 -14.33
CA VAL A 56 0.95 -10.85 -13.86
C VAL A 56 1.07 -9.48 -14.51
N THR A 57 0.03 -9.07 -15.23
CA THR A 57 0.00 -7.78 -15.93
C THR A 57 -0.38 -6.63 -15.00
N PRO A 58 -0.05 -5.37 -15.36
CA PRO A 58 -0.52 -4.19 -14.61
C PRO A 58 -2.04 -4.17 -14.42
N ALA A 59 -2.81 -4.63 -15.41
CA ALA A 59 -4.27 -4.71 -15.30
C ALA A 59 -4.77 -5.71 -14.23
N ILE A 60 -4.08 -6.85 -14.05
CA ILE A 60 -4.41 -7.80 -12.98
C ILE A 60 -4.09 -7.18 -11.61
N TRP A 61 -2.93 -6.52 -11.49
CA TRP A 61 -2.56 -5.77 -10.30
C TRP A 61 -3.57 -4.69 -9.96
N ALA A 62 -3.96 -3.86 -10.93
CA ALA A 62 -4.93 -2.78 -10.76
C ALA A 62 -6.27 -3.30 -10.23
N LYS A 63 -6.81 -4.38 -10.79
CA LYS A 63 -8.06 -5.01 -10.33
C LYS A 63 -7.94 -5.55 -8.91
N ALA A 64 -6.84 -6.25 -8.61
CA ALA A 64 -6.59 -6.79 -7.28
C ALA A 64 -6.45 -5.67 -6.24
N LEU A 65 -5.71 -4.60 -6.55
CA LEU A 65 -5.51 -3.45 -5.68
C LEU A 65 -6.81 -2.67 -5.43
N ASP A 66 -7.61 -2.42 -6.47
CA ASP A 66 -8.92 -1.74 -6.34
C ASP A 66 -9.87 -2.54 -5.43
N SER A 67 -9.98 -3.86 -5.64
CA SER A 67 -10.78 -4.71 -4.76
C SER A 67 -10.26 -4.74 -3.31
N SER A 68 -8.94 -4.66 -3.13
CA SER A 68 -8.30 -4.63 -1.80
C SER A 68 -8.56 -3.32 -1.08
N LEU A 69 -8.54 -2.20 -1.80
CA LEU A 69 -8.87 -0.88 -1.26
C LEU A 69 -10.33 -0.80 -0.82
N LYS A 70 -11.25 -1.37 -1.61
CA LYS A 70 -12.68 -1.50 -1.25
C LYS A 70 -12.89 -2.40 -0.04
N ALA A 71 -12.14 -3.50 0.07
CA ALA A 71 -12.20 -4.38 1.23
C ALA A 71 -11.69 -3.67 2.48
N LEU A 72 -10.53 -3.00 2.40
CA LEU A 72 -9.96 -2.23 3.50
C LEU A 72 -10.91 -1.15 4.00
N GLY A 73 -11.60 -0.44 3.11
CA GLY A 73 -12.58 0.60 3.46
C GLY A 73 -13.79 0.11 4.28
N LYS A 74 -13.98 -1.21 4.43
CA LYS A 74 -14.98 -1.78 5.36
C LYS A 74 -14.50 -1.81 6.81
N TYR A 75 -13.20 -1.75 7.02
CA TYR A 75 -12.55 -1.91 8.33
C TYR A 75 -11.90 -0.61 8.84
N THR A 76 -11.66 0.35 7.95
CA THR A 76 -11.18 1.69 8.35
C THR A 76 -12.06 2.78 7.74
N PRO A 77 -12.41 3.83 8.50
CA PRO A 77 -13.10 5.00 7.97
C PRO A 77 -12.16 5.95 7.20
N ALA A 78 -10.84 5.67 7.19
CA ALA A 78 -9.84 6.56 6.62
C ALA A 78 -10.03 6.80 5.12
N LYS A 79 -9.94 8.06 4.73
CA LYS A 79 -10.07 8.56 3.36
C LYS A 79 -8.88 9.48 3.02
N PRO A 80 -8.67 9.76 1.72
CA PRO A 80 -7.78 10.86 1.33
C PRO A 80 -8.18 12.15 2.05
N GLY A 81 -7.20 12.84 2.63
CA GLY A 81 -7.33 14.03 3.46
C GLY A 81 -7.27 13.78 4.97
N ASP A 82 -7.35 12.54 5.44
CA ASP A 82 -7.37 12.24 6.89
C ASP A 82 -5.98 12.22 7.55
N ARG A 83 -4.92 12.44 6.76
CA ARG A 83 -3.51 12.35 7.17
C ARG A 83 -3.17 10.94 7.68
N THR A 84 -3.22 9.98 6.76
CA THR A 84 -2.91 8.57 7.01
C THR A 84 -2.23 7.94 5.80
N LEU A 85 -1.83 6.67 5.89
CA LEU A 85 -1.33 5.92 4.73
C LEU A 85 -2.28 5.89 3.51
N MET A 86 -3.59 6.13 3.72
CA MET A 86 -4.57 6.22 2.63
C MET A 86 -4.26 7.35 1.65
N ASP A 87 -3.61 8.42 2.12
CA ASP A 87 -3.20 9.55 1.30
C ASP A 87 -2.15 9.17 0.25
N ALA A 88 -1.35 8.12 0.50
CA ALA A 88 -0.44 7.55 -0.49
C ALA A 88 -1.08 6.38 -1.26
N LEU A 89 -1.79 5.50 -0.56
CA LEU A 89 -2.35 4.28 -1.14
C LEU A 89 -3.43 4.57 -2.19
N TYR A 90 -4.36 5.48 -1.90
CA TYR A 90 -5.48 5.74 -2.79
C TYR A 90 -5.02 6.33 -4.15
N PRO A 91 -4.18 7.38 -4.19
CA PRO A 91 -3.66 7.90 -5.46
C PRO A 91 -2.86 6.88 -6.26
N PHE A 92 -2.10 6.00 -5.60
CA PHE A 92 -1.37 4.92 -6.26
C PHE A 92 -2.31 3.97 -7.00
N VAL A 93 -3.30 3.42 -6.28
CA VAL A 93 -4.26 2.47 -6.86
C VAL A 93 -5.08 3.11 -7.97
N GLU A 94 -5.60 4.32 -7.74
CA GLU A 94 -6.40 5.03 -8.73
C GLU A 94 -5.60 5.33 -10.01
N THR A 95 -4.35 5.77 -9.87
CA THR A 95 -3.50 6.09 -11.02
C THR A 95 -3.12 4.83 -11.80
N LEU A 96 -2.74 3.75 -11.11
CA LEU A 96 -2.44 2.48 -11.75
C LEU A 96 -3.65 1.95 -12.52
N SER A 97 -4.85 1.99 -11.94
CA SER A 97 -6.08 1.55 -12.61
C SER A 97 -6.46 2.38 -13.84
N LYS A 98 -6.05 3.65 -13.91
CA LYS A 98 -6.35 4.54 -15.05
C LYS A 98 -5.31 4.49 -16.16
N THR A 99 -4.06 4.20 -15.82
CA THR A 99 -2.92 4.39 -16.73
C THR A 99 -2.19 3.09 -17.05
N ASP A 100 -2.33 2.05 -16.22
CA ASP A 100 -1.49 0.85 -16.25
C ASP A 100 0.02 1.14 -16.12
N GLU A 101 0.39 2.35 -15.67
CA GLU A 101 1.78 2.83 -15.57
C GLU A 101 2.22 2.92 -14.10
N ILE A 102 3.07 1.97 -13.68
CA ILE A 102 3.61 1.89 -12.32
C ILE A 102 4.43 3.13 -11.93
N ASP A 103 5.12 3.74 -12.89
CA ASP A 103 5.87 4.99 -12.71
C ASP A 103 4.97 6.13 -12.22
N LYS A 104 3.84 6.31 -12.92
CA LYS A 104 2.86 7.35 -12.60
C LYS A 104 2.17 7.05 -11.28
N ALA A 105 1.87 5.79 -11.01
CA ALA A 105 1.26 5.36 -9.75
C ALA A 105 2.17 5.64 -8.56
N ALA A 106 3.46 5.28 -8.64
CA ALA A 106 4.43 5.55 -7.58
C ALA A 106 4.63 7.05 -7.34
N ALA A 107 4.71 7.85 -8.41
CA ALA A 107 4.76 9.31 -8.31
C ALA A 107 3.48 9.89 -7.65
N ALA A 108 2.30 9.37 -7.98
CA ALA A 108 1.04 9.79 -7.36
C ALA A 108 1.01 9.48 -5.85
N ALA A 109 1.51 8.31 -5.43
CA ALA A 109 1.68 7.98 -4.01
C ALA A 109 2.60 8.98 -3.30
N GLN A 110 3.73 9.33 -3.93
CA GLN A 110 4.66 10.31 -3.37
C GLN A 110 4.02 11.70 -3.23
N ILE A 111 3.31 12.17 -4.26
CA ILE A 111 2.58 13.44 -4.21
C ILE A 111 1.54 13.42 -3.10
N GLY A 112 0.75 12.34 -2.99
CA GLY A 112 -0.24 12.16 -1.94
C GLY A 112 0.36 12.19 -0.54
N ALA A 113 1.47 11.46 -0.33
CA ALA A 113 2.20 11.48 0.93
C ALA A 113 2.75 12.88 1.27
N GLN A 114 3.38 13.59 0.32
CA GLN A 114 3.87 14.94 0.56
C GLN A 114 2.73 15.93 0.86
N GLY A 115 1.57 15.74 0.23
CA GLY A 115 0.38 16.55 0.47
C GLY A 115 -0.14 16.50 1.90
N THR A 116 0.23 15.47 2.69
CA THR A 116 -0.17 15.36 4.10
C THR A 116 0.49 16.38 5.04
N LYS A 117 1.53 17.09 4.59
CA LYS A 117 2.17 18.18 5.33
C LYS A 117 1.13 19.25 5.69
N GLY A 118 1.09 19.61 6.97
CA GLY A 118 0.14 20.62 7.47
C GLY A 118 -1.33 20.18 7.50
N MET A 119 -1.68 18.98 7.04
CA MET A 119 -3.04 18.47 7.20
C MET A 119 -3.34 18.25 8.68
N LYS A 120 -4.54 18.62 9.11
CA LYS A 120 -5.05 18.27 10.43
C LYS A 120 -5.49 16.81 10.40
N ALA A 121 -4.88 15.99 11.25
CA ALA A 121 -5.24 14.57 11.32
C ALA A 121 -6.67 14.39 11.82
N SER A 122 -7.41 13.51 11.15
CA SER A 122 -8.74 13.04 11.58
C SER A 122 -8.66 11.70 12.32
N LEU A 123 -7.60 10.91 12.06
CA LEU A 123 -7.49 9.53 12.49
C LEU A 123 -6.07 9.17 12.98
N GLY A 124 -5.99 8.06 13.70
CA GLY A 124 -4.73 7.48 14.13
C GLY A 124 -4.06 8.24 15.27
N ARG A 125 -2.79 7.91 15.52
CA ARG A 125 -2.05 8.47 16.65
C ARG A 125 -1.80 9.97 16.53
N THR A 126 -1.70 10.45 15.29
CA THR A 126 -1.42 11.85 14.96
C THR A 126 -2.47 12.81 15.52
N VAL A 127 -3.72 12.36 15.76
CA VAL A 127 -4.80 13.20 16.32
C VAL A 127 -4.47 13.73 17.72
N TYR A 128 -3.86 12.90 18.57
CA TYR A 128 -3.62 13.24 19.98
C TYR A 128 -2.17 13.58 20.29
N VAL A 129 -1.26 13.44 19.32
CA VAL A 129 0.13 13.88 19.48
C VAL A 129 0.20 15.42 19.61
N GLY A 130 -0.76 16.15 19.03
CA GLY A 130 -0.88 17.61 19.18
C GLY A 130 0.40 18.37 18.80
N GLY A 131 0.47 19.65 19.16
CA GLY A 131 1.68 20.47 18.99
C GLY A 131 1.91 21.01 17.58
N GLU A 132 3.13 21.47 17.34
CA GLU A 132 3.61 22.10 16.10
C GLU A 132 4.65 21.19 15.40
N GLY A 133 4.98 21.49 14.14
CA GLY A 133 5.98 20.75 13.35
C GLY A 133 5.37 19.73 12.39
N PHE A 134 4.11 19.33 12.58
CA PHE A 134 3.37 18.50 11.60
C PHE A 134 3.13 19.23 10.27
N GLN A 135 3.35 20.54 10.22
CA GLN A 135 3.34 21.38 9.03
C GLN A 135 4.54 21.10 8.12
N GLU A 136 5.67 20.72 8.70
CA GLU A 136 6.95 20.59 7.99
C GLU A 136 7.21 19.17 7.47
N VAL A 137 6.54 18.16 8.06
CA VAL A 137 6.75 16.74 7.77
C VAL A 137 5.47 16.05 7.31
N PRO A 138 5.57 15.10 6.37
CA PRO A 138 4.42 14.29 5.96
C PRO A 138 3.98 13.34 7.08
N ASP A 139 2.78 12.78 6.95
CA ASP A 139 2.35 11.62 7.74
C ASP A 139 3.35 10.48 7.56
N PRO A 140 3.85 9.87 8.65
CA PRO A 140 4.85 8.81 8.57
C PRO A 140 4.31 7.55 7.88
N GLY A 141 3.01 7.24 8.01
CA GLY A 141 2.39 6.10 7.34
C GLY A 141 2.30 6.30 5.83
N ALA A 142 1.86 7.50 5.40
CA ALA A 142 1.83 7.87 3.99
C ALA A 142 3.23 7.92 3.38
N HIS A 143 4.19 8.54 4.08
CA HIS A 143 5.56 8.65 3.61
C HIS A 143 6.24 7.29 3.48
N GLY A 144 6.18 6.44 4.51
CA GLY A 144 6.79 5.11 4.46
C GLY A 144 6.22 4.24 3.34
N LEU A 145 4.91 4.31 3.10
CA LEU A 145 4.29 3.61 1.98
C LEU A 145 4.73 4.17 0.61
N ALA A 146 4.83 5.49 0.47
CA ALA A 146 5.33 6.09 -0.77
C ALA A 146 6.76 5.66 -1.07
N GLU A 147 7.66 5.65 -0.08
CA GLU A 147 9.05 5.17 -0.27
C GLU A 147 9.10 3.70 -0.69
N LEU A 148 8.25 2.84 -0.10
CA LEU A 148 8.13 1.44 -0.52
C LEU A 148 7.72 1.32 -2.01
N LEU A 149 6.74 2.12 -2.44
CA LEU A 149 6.21 2.08 -3.81
C LEU A 149 7.21 2.67 -4.83
N LEU A 150 7.97 3.70 -4.45
CA LEU A 150 9.08 4.23 -5.25
C LEU A 150 10.18 3.17 -5.40
N GLY A 151 10.57 2.51 -4.31
CA GLY A 151 11.56 1.43 -4.35
C GLY A 151 11.10 0.24 -5.21
N LEU A 152 9.81 -0.12 -5.16
CA LEU A 152 9.22 -1.12 -6.04
C LEU A 152 9.36 -0.70 -7.52
N ASN A 153 9.00 0.55 -7.83
CA ASN A 153 9.10 1.07 -9.19
C ASN A 153 10.55 1.03 -9.73
N ASP A 154 11.52 1.44 -8.91
CA ASP A 154 12.94 1.41 -9.28
C ASP A 154 13.46 -0.02 -9.45
N GLY A 155 12.97 -0.96 -8.64
CA GLY A 155 13.29 -2.38 -8.76
C GLY A 155 12.80 -3.00 -10.06
N LEU A 156 11.64 -2.57 -10.57
CA LEU A 156 11.05 -3.09 -11.81
C LEU A 156 11.73 -2.57 -13.09
N LYS A 157 12.58 -1.54 -13.00
CA LYS A 157 13.33 -0.96 -14.13
C LYS A 157 14.67 -1.64 -14.39
N LYS A 158 15.11 -2.50 -13.48
CA LYS A 158 16.39 -3.23 -13.57
C LYS A 158 16.21 -4.53 -14.32
#